data_AF-A0AAE0QUK2-F1
#
_entry.id   AF-A0AAE0QUK2-F1
#
_cell.length_a   1.000
_cell.length_b   1.000
_cell.length_c   1.000
_cell.angle_alpha   90.00
_cell.angle_beta   90.00
_cell.angle_gamma   90.00
#
_symmetry.space_group_name_H-M   'P 1'
#
loop_
_entity.id
_entity.type
_entity.pdbx_description
1 polymer ?
#
loop_
_entity_poly.entity_id
_entity_poly.type
_entity_poly.pdbx_seq_one_letter_code
_entity_poly.pdbx_strand_id
1 'polypeptide(L)'
;MYNNSYTRPKVALKAQDIRRSKGKSCGYYLRIIFFFSSLIQSLIIVSLVLFLVYGQPEKSADEKRVDELQLSFNKLLSDNTNLRKEKANLTAQLKTKTTEKDAEVKKVLKLTAELDAAKANNTKLSQLIANCQASKPLVRSVVPCPVSSGTSEHMRTLQTLLDQQKSLYAILQANFSQTVQNLRFNLDSAIKDKNKHEMAMLKLKQEKEDLTSELELYKKKCKEDFVKSLQGIQDVTTAFLTKIDNLFPDTFTFHLTCSKQQEQMQKIHANCTNLSRQVEDKFQSYLNSVGDKVSTLQGQSSRLEVENKRLTSESQKCSQGRAQDAEQCTKLLQEAQQVQDRLVEPLLKSQKQLLLEKQMLQASCFPKPPMPKPNGLEMMLPGYTGPNRAGSSQAPKAR
;
A
#
# COMPACT_ATOMS: atom_id res chain seq x y z
N MET A 1 -138.44 -31.82 -50.18
CA MET A 1 -138.02 -30.71 -51.09
C MET A 1 -136.54 -30.41 -50.85
N TYR A 2 -135.91 -29.66 -51.75
CA TYR A 2 -134.46 -29.61 -52.00
C TYR A 2 -133.55 -29.03 -50.89
N ASN A 3 -132.30 -29.53 -50.90
CA ASN A 3 -131.01 -28.95 -50.47
C ASN A 3 -130.69 -28.72 -48.97
N ASN A 4 -129.52 -29.16 -48.45
CA ASN A 4 -128.10 -28.77 -48.70
C ASN A 4 -127.80 -27.33 -48.21
N SER A 5 -126.74 -27.00 -47.46
CA SER A 5 -125.55 -27.74 -46.96
C SER A 5 -125.14 -27.15 -45.57
N TYR A 6 -124.00 -27.39 -44.89
CA TYR A 6 -122.74 -28.12 -45.14
C TYR A 6 -122.15 -28.63 -43.79
N THR A 7 -121.14 -29.50 -43.84
CA THR A 7 -120.43 -30.08 -42.69
C THR A 7 -119.15 -29.32 -42.28
N ARG A 8 -118.80 -29.33 -40.99
CA ARG A 8 -117.39 -29.24 -40.53
C ARG A 8 -117.14 -30.20 -39.36
N PRO A 9 -116.12 -31.08 -39.40
CA PRO A 9 -116.02 -32.20 -38.45
C PRO A 9 -114.88 -32.06 -37.42
N LYS A 10 -115.01 -32.84 -36.32
CA LYS A 10 -113.91 -33.57 -35.60
C LYS A 10 -112.83 -32.69 -34.88
N VAL A 11 -112.19 -33.10 -33.78
CA VAL A 11 -112.15 -34.35 -32.99
C VAL A 11 -112.19 -33.98 -31.50
N ALA A 12 -112.89 -34.76 -30.66
CA ALA A 12 -112.64 -34.79 -29.22
C ALA A 12 -111.70 -35.96 -28.89
N LEU A 13 -110.66 -35.75 -28.08
CA LEU A 13 -109.91 -36.83 -27.46
C LEU A 13 -109.76 -36.56 -25.96
N LYS A 14 -110.38 -37.45 -25.18
CA LYS A 14 -110.50 -37.38 -23.73
C LYS A 14 -109.15 -37.51 -23.04
N ALA A 15 -109.01 -36.85 -21.89
CA ALA A 15 -108.03 -37.22 -20.89
C ALA A 15 -108.21 -38.71 -20.51
N GLN A 16 -107.14 -39.49 -20.58
CA GLN A 16 -107.10 -40.86 -20.08
C GLN A 16 -105.98 -40.97 -19.05
N ASP A 17 -106.39 -41.17 -17.80
CA ASP A 17 -105.49 -41.32 -16.67
C ASP A 17 -104.89 -42.73 -16.66
N ILE A 18 -103.56 -42.86 -16.68
CA ILE A 18 -102.86 -44.15 -16.67
C ILE A 18 -101.79 -44.17 -15.57
N ARG A 19 -102.18 -44.82 -14.47
CA ARG A 19 -101.38 -45.65 -13.54
C ARG A 19 -99.94 -45.22 -13.22
N ARG A 20 -99.72 -44.92 -11.93
CA ARG A 20 -98.42 -44.69 -11.26
C ARG A 20 -97.29 -45.62 -11.75
N SER A 21 -96.17 -45.02 -12.13
CA SER A 21 -94.84 -45.58 -11.87
C SER A 21 -94.11 -44.71 -10.83
N LYS A 22 -93.33 -45.33 -9.95
CA LYS A 22 -92.73 -44.68 -8.77
C LYS A 22 -91.39 -43.99 -9.12
N GLY A 23 -91.40 -43.18 -10.18
CA GLY A 23 -90.22 -42.46 -10.68
C GLY A 23 -90.00 -41.13 -9.96
N LYS A 24 -88.73 -40.83 -9.61
CA LYS A 24 -88.36 -39.51 -9.07
C LYS A 24 -88.75 -38.42 -10.08
N SER A 25 -89.49 -37.40 -9.64
CA SER A 25 -90.07 -36.41 -10.54
C SER A 25 -88.99 -35.68 -11.36
N CYS A 26 -89.33 -35.28 -12.59
CA CYS A 26 -88.42 -34.53 -13.47
C CYS A 26 -87.84 -33.28 -12.77
N GLY A 27 -88.64 -32.63 -11.90
CA GLY A 27 -88.20 -31.50 -11.08
C GLY A 27 -87.06 -31.80 -10.09
N TYR A 28 -86.88 -33.05 -9.64
CA TYR A 28 -85.74 -33.43 -8.80
C TYR A 28 -84.42 -33.36 -9.59
N TYR A 29 -84.42 -33.89 -10.82
CA TYR A 29 -83.26 -33.82 -11.71
C TYR A 29 -82.97 -32.38 -12.17
N LEU A 30 -84.00 -31.57 -12.44
CA LEU A 30 -83.81 -30.14 -12.77
C LEU A 30 -83.18 -29.35 -11.62
N ARG A 31 -83.60 -29.58 -10.37
CA ARG A 31 -82.96 -28.96 -9.19
C ARG A 31 -81.51 -29.42 -9.01
N ILE A 32 -81.22 -30.70 -9.27
CA ILE A 32 -79.85 -31.24 -9.22
C ILE A 32 -78.97 -30.61 -10.31
N ILE A 33 -79.46 -30.50 -11.55
CA ILE A 33 -78.71 -29.86 -12.64
C ILE A 33 -78.40 -28.40 -12.31
N PHE A 34 -79.39 -27.65 -11.79
CA PHE A 34 -79.18 -26.26 -11.39
C PHE A 34 -78.18 -26.10 -10.23
N PHE A 35 -78.18 -27.05 -9.28
CA PHE A 35 -77.21 -27.09 -8.19
C PHE A 35 -75.80 -27.39 -8.71
N PHE A 36 -75.64 -28.38 -9.60
CA PHE A 36 -74.34 -28.68 -10.20
C PHE A 36 -73.84 -27.55 -11.13
N SER A 37 -74.70 -26.88 -11.90
CA SER A 37 -74.27 -25.74 -12.71
C SER A 37 -73.80 -24.56 -11.85
N SER A 38 -74.53 -24.24 -10.77
CA SER A 38 -74.13 -23.20 -9.81
C SER A 38 -72.84 -23.56 -9.04
N LEU A 39 -72.67 -24.84 -8.70
CA LEU A 39 -71.48 -25.34 -8.03
C LEU A 39 -70.26 -25.30 -8.96
N ILE A 40 -70.40 -25.74 -10.22
CA ILE A 40 -69.34 -25.64 -11.24
C ILE A 40 -68.98 -24.18 -11.50
N GLN A 41 -69.96 -23.28 -11.62
CA GLN A 41 -69.71 -21.84 -11.77
C GLN A 41 -68.94 -21.27 -10.57
N SER A 42 -69.34 -21.59 -9.33
CA SER A 42 -68.63 -21.16 -8.12
C SER A 42 -67.20 -21.73 -8.08
N LEU A 43 -67.01 -22.98 -8.50
CA LEU A 43 -65.70 -23.63 -8.51
C LEU A 43 -64.77 -23.00 -9.57
N ILE A 44 -65.30 -22.64 -10.74
CA ILE A 44 -64.57 -21.86 -11.77
C ILE A 44 -64.19 -20.47 -11.23
N ILE A 45 -65.11 -19.77 -10.55
CA ILE A 45 -64.82 -18.45 -9.96
C ILE A 45 -63.71 -18.56 -8.91
N VAL A 46 -63.78 -19.54 -8.00
CA VAL A 46 -62.73 -19.79 -7.00
C VAL A 46 -61.41 -20.16 -7.67
N SER A 47 -61.41 -21.03 -8.70
CA SER A 47 -60.19 -21.34 -9.46
C SER A 47 -59.59 -20.12 -10.15
N LEU A 48 -60.40 -19.25 -10.75
CA LEU A 48 -59.92 -18.00 -11.39
C LEU A 48 -59.38 -17.01 -10.35
N VAL A 49 -60.03 -16.87 -9.19
CA VAL A 49 -59.54 -16.02 -8.09
C VAL A 49 -58.23 -16.57 -7.52
N LEU A 50 -58.10 -17.90 -7.33
CA LEU A 50 -56.83 -18.53 -6.96
C LEU A 50 -55.76 -18.32 -8.03
N PHE A 51 -56.11 -18.36 -9.32
CA PHE A 51 -55.19 -18.04 -10.41
C PHE A 51 -54.81 -16.55 -10.47
N LEU A 52 -55.64 -15.65 -9.94
CA LEU A 52 -55.33 -14.22 -9.85
C LEU A 52 -54.48 -13.89 -8.61
N VAL A 53 -54.73 -14.56 -7.48
CA VAL A 53 -54.03 -14.36 -6.21
C VAL A 53 -52.69 -15.12 -6.14
N TYR A 54 -52.59 -16.28 -6.79
CA TYR A 54 -51.39 -17.13 -6.78
C TYR A 54 -50.76 -17.36 -8.17
N GLY A 55 -51.45 -16.99 -9.26
CA GLY A 55 -51.00 -17.20 -10.64
C GLY A 55 -50.43 -15.95 -11.33
N GLN A 56 -50.35 -14.80 -10.64
CA GLN A 56 -49.25 -13.88 -10.88
C GLN A 56 -48.03 -14.39 -10.09
N PRO A 57 -47.02 -15.00 -10.73
CA PRO A 57 -45.71 -15.05 -10.11
C PRO A 57 -45.24 -13.60 -9.95
N GLU A 58 -45.12 -13.11 -8.71
CA GLU A 58 -44.28 -11.95 -8.43
C GLU A 58 -42.93 -12.22 -9.11
N LYS A 59 -42.57 -11.41 -10.13
CA LYS A 59 -41.35 -11.54 -10.98
C LYS A 59 -40.34 -12.48 -10.36
N SER A 60 -40.35 -13.74 -10.83
CA SER A 60 -39.95 -14.89 -10.03
C SER A 60 -38.63 -14.60 -9.31
N ALA A 61 -38.48 -15.11 -8.08
CA ALA A 61 -37.19 -15.08 -7.41
C ALA A 61 -36.08 -15.65 -8.32
N ASP A 62 -36.42 -16.58 -9.21
CA ASP A 62 -35.53 -17.10 -10.26
C ASP A 62 -35.19 -16.06 -11.34
N GLU A 63 -36.15 -15.27 -11.81
CA GLU A 63 -35.96 -14.22 -12.83
C GLU A 63 -35.03 -13.11 -12.30
N LYS A 64 -35.24 -12.66 -11.05
CA LYS A 64 -34.32 -11.74 -10.37
C LYS A 64 -32.92 -12.35 -10.17
N ARG A 65 -32.83 -13.65 -9.86
CA ARG A 65 -31.54 -14.34 -9.72
C ARG A 65 -30.83 -14.51 -11.07
N VAL A 66 -31.58 -14.67 -12.17
CA VAL A 66 -31.03 -14.68 -13.53
C VAL A 66 -30.50 -13.29 -13.90
N ASP A 67 -31.23 -12.21 -13.59
CA ASP A 67 -30.77 -10.83 -13.80
C ASP A 67 -29.48 -10.53 -12.99
N GLU A 68 -29.44 -10.89 -11.70
CA GLU A 68 -28.23 -10.74 -10.85
C GLU A 68 -27.05 -11.60 -11.36
N LEU A 69 -27.32 -12.82 -11.82
CA LEU A 69 -26.31 -13.70 -12.40
C LEU A 69 -25.77 -13.15 -13.72
N GLN A 70 -26.62 -12.60 -14.58
CA GLN A 70 -26.22 -11.97 -15.83
C GLN A 70 -25.42 -10.69 -15.58
N LEU A 71 -25.82 -9.88 -14.60
CA LEU A 71 -25.11 -8.64 -14.24
C LEU A 71 -23.74 -8.93 -13.59
N SER A 72 -23.65 -9.93 -12.72
CA SER A 72 -22.38 -10.38 -12.13
C SER A 72 -21.47 -11.05 -13.16
N PHE A 73 -22.01 -11.84 -14.10
CA PHE A 73 -21.25 -12.41 -15.22
C PHE A 73 -20.68 -11.32 -16.14
N ASN A 74 -21.49 -10.33 -16.52
CA ASN A 74 -21.05 -9.20 -17.34
C ASN A 74 -19.95 -8.38 -16.64
N LYS A 75 -20.07 -8.16 -15.33
CA LYS A 75 -19.03 -7.52 -14.52
C LYS A 75 -17.74 -8.35 -14.52
N LEU A 76 -17.83 -9.65 -14.24
CA LEU A 76 -16.67 -10.55 -14.22
C LEU A 76 -15.98 -10.64 -15.59
N LEU A 77 -16.76 -10.61 -16.68
CA LEU A 77 -16.25 -10.57 -18.05
C LEU A 77 -15.47 -9.28 -18.30
N SER A 78 -16.04 -8.11 -17.95
CA SER A 78 -15.37 -6.81 -18.01
C SER A 78 -14.06 -6.83 -17.24
N ASP A 79 -14.09 -7.24 -15.97
CA ASP A 79 -12.91 -7.31 -15.09
C ASP A 79 -11.83 -8.25 -15.67
N ASN A 80 -12.23 -9.41 -16.24
CA ASN A 80 -11.30 -10.32 -16.92
C ASN A 80 -10.65 -9.67 -18.16
N THR A 81 -11.41 -8.91 -18.96
CA THR A 81 -10.82 -8.19 -20.11
C THR A 81 -9.86 -7.08 -19.68
N ASN A 82 -10.13 -6.39 -18.58
CA ASN A 82 -9.25 -5.35 -18.04
C ASN A 82 -7.96 -5.97 -17.48
N LEU A 83 -8.06 -7.04 -16.69
CA LEU A 83 -6.90 -7.80 -16.20
C LEU A 83 -6.04 -8.36 -17.34
N ARG A 84 -6.65 -8.81 -18.46
CA ARG A 84 -5.89 -9.23 -19.65
C ARG A 84 -5.14 -8.07 -20.32
N LYS A 85 -5.75 -6.88 -20.43
CA LYS A 85 -5.09 -5.66 -20.95
C LYS A 85 -3.94 -5.23 -20.04
N GLU A 86 -4.15 -5.21 -18.73
CA GLU A 86 -3.14 -4.87 -17.74
C GLU A 86 -1.97 -5.85 -17.77
N LYS A 87 -2.24 -7.17 -17.79
CA LYS A 87 -1.21 -8.21 -17.97
C LYS A 87 -0.40 -7.99 -19.24
N ALA A 88 -1.04 -7.66 -20.36
CA ALA A 88 -0.34 -7.40 -21.62
C ALA A 88 0.55 -6.14 -21.53
N ASN A 89 0.04 -5.06 -20.93
CA ASN A 89 0.79 -3.82 -20.69
C ASN A 89 2.01 -4.05 -19.77
N LEU A 90 1.81 -4.70 -18.62
CA LEU A 90 2.88 -5.06 -17.69
C LEU A 90 3.92 -5.98 -18.35
N THR A 91 3.51 -6.94 -19.18
CA THR A 91 4.42 -7.81 -19.93
C THR A 91 5.24 -7.01 -20.95
N ALA A 92 4.63 -6.04 -21.64
CA ALA A 92 5.33 -5.16 -22.57
C ALA A 92 6.34 -4.25 -21.85
N GLN A 93 5.93 -3.63 -20.74
CA GLN A 93 6.82 -2.81 -19.90
C GLN A 93 7.99 -3.62 -19.34
N LEU A 94 7.74 -4.84 -18.86
CA LEU A 94 8.77 -5.74 -18.34
C LEU A 94 9.76 -6.11 -19.46
N LYS A 95 9.29 -6.48 -20.65
CA LYS A 95 10.16 -6.74 -21.82
C LYS A 95 11.04 -5.53 -22.15
N THR A 96 10.47 -4.32 -22.20
CA THR A 96 11.21 -3.07 -22.44
C THR A 96 12.26 -2.84 -21.35
N LYS A 97 11.91 -2.97 -20.07
CA LYS A 97 12.83 -2.80 -18.94
C LYS A 97 13.94 -3.85 -18.92
N THR A 98 13.67 -5.09 -19.32
CA THR A 98 14.71 -6.12 -19.52
C THR A 98 15.68 -5.69 -20.62
N THR A 99 15.19 -5.24 -21.78
CA THR A 99 16.08 -4.79 -22.88
C THR A 99 16.90 -3.55 -22.52
N GLU A 100 16.33 -2.59 -21.77
CA GLU A 100 17.08 -1.45 -21.22
C GLU A 100 18.18 -1.92 -20.24
N LYS A 101 17.84 -2.82 -19.30
CA LYS A 101 18.77 -3.36 -18.32
C LYS A 101 19.94 -4.11 -18.99
N ASP A 102 19.66 -4.92 -20.01
CA ASP A 102 20.70 -5.67 -20.72
C ASP A 102 21.58 -4.74 -21.58
N ALA A 103 21.02 -3.68 -22.16
CA ALA A 103 21.80 -2.63 -22.83
C ALA A 103 22.71 -1.87 -21.85
N GLU A 104 22.23 -1.54 -20.65
CA GLU A 104 23.03 -0.84 -19.64
C GLU A 104 24.13 -1.74 -19.06
N VAL A 105 23.84 -3.02 -18.79
CA VAL A 105 24.84 -4.03 -18.41
C VAL A 105 25.94 -4.12 -19.48
N LYS A 106 25.59 -4.09 -20.77
CA LYS A 106 26.58 -4.08 -21.86
C LYS A 106 27.46 -2.82 -21.86
N LYS A 107 26.92 -1.64 -21.53
CA LYS A 107 27.72 -0.41 -21.34
C LYS A 107 28.66 -0.54 -20.14
N VAL A 108 28.17 -1.02 -19.00
CA VAL A 108 28.99 -1.24 -17.79
C VAL A 108 30.16 -2.18 -18.09
N LEU A 109 29.91 -3.32 -18.76
CA LEU A 109 30.98 -4.24 -19.16
C LEU A 109 32.02 -3.57 -20.09
N LYS A 110 31.59 -2.73 -21.04
CA LYS A 110 32.50 -1.97 -21.92
C LYS A 110 33.34 -0.97 -21.13
N LEU A 111 32.73 -0.19 -20.24
CA LEU A 111 33.42 0.79 -19.40
C LEU A 111 34.41 0.13 -18.43
N THR A 112 34.08 -1.03 -17.87
CA THR A 112 35.01 -1.82 -17.05
C THR A 112 36.23 -2.27 -17.85
N ALA A 113 36.03 -2.77 -19.07
CA ALA A 113 37.15 -3.17 -19.95
C ALA A 113 38.02 -1.98 -20.36
N GLU A 114 37.43 -0.82 -20.66
CA GLU A 114 38.15 0.43 -20.95
C GLU A 114 38.93 0.93 -19.72
N LEU A 115 38.35 0.84 -18.52
CA LEU A 115 38.99 1.20 -17.25
C LEU A 115 40.20 0.30 -16.95
N ASP A 116 40.08 -1.01 -17.16
CA ASP A 116 41.18 -1.95 -16.91
C ASP A 116 42.31 -1.80 -17.94
N ALA A 117 41.99 -1.50 -19.20
CA ALA A 117 42.98 -1.10 -20.20
C ALA A 117 43.67 0.23 -19.82
N ALA A 118 42.93 1.21 -19.31
CA ALA A 118 43.49 2.49 -18.84
C ALA A 118 44.41 2.29 -17.63
N LYS A 119 44.04 1.44 -16.66
CA LYS A 119 44.92 1.07 -15.53
C LYS A 119 46.23 0.45 -16.03
N ALA A 120 46.16 -0.50 -16.97
CA ALA A 120 47.35 -1.16 -17.53
C ALA A 120 48.28 -0.19 -18.29
N ASN A 121 47.73 0.83 -18.95
CA ASN A 121 48.52 1.89 -19.58
C ASN A 121 49.12 2.85 -18.54
N ASN A 122 48.40 3.15 -17.45
CA ASN A 122 48.90 4.02 -16.39
C ASN A 122 50.04 3.36 -15.58
N THR A 123 49.99 2.05 -15.31
CA THR A 123 51.12 1.33 -14.71
C THR A 123 52.35 1.30 -15.63
N LYS A 124 52.18 1.10 -16.95
CA LYS A 124 53.28 1.23 -17.91
C LYS A 124 53.88 2.64 -17.92
N LEU A 125 53.05 3.69 -17.91
CA LEU A 125 53.51 5.08 -17.87
C LEU A 125 54.27 5.38 -16.56
N SER A 126 53.77 4.88 -15.43
CA SER A 126 54.43 4.99 -14.12
C SER A 126 55.80 4.30 -14.11
N GLN A 127 55.92 3.12 -14.73
CA GLN A 127 57.21 2.43 -14.90
C GLN A 127 58.18 3.21 -15.80
N LEU A 128 57.70 3.79 -16.92
CA LEU A 128 58.52 4.64 -17.78
C LEU A 128 59.01 5.90 -17.06
N ILE A 129 58.16 6.54 -16.24
CA ILE A 129 58.54 7.69 -15.42
C ILE A 129 59.59 7.29 -14.37
N ALA A 130 59.41 6.17 -13.68
CA ALA A 130 60.38 5.66 -12.71
C ALA A 130 61.75 5.36 -13.36
N ASN A 131 61.74 4.71 -14.53
CA ASN A 131 62.95 4.44 -15.30
C ASN A 131 63.65 5.74 -15.77
N CYS A 132 62.88 6.74 -16.22
CA CYS A 132 63.40 8.05 -16.63
C CYS A 132 64.01 8.82 -15.45
N GLN A 133 63.43 8.71 -14.25
CA GLN A 133 63.97 9.30 -13.02
C GLN A 133 65.24 8.59 -12.51
N ALA A 134 65.36 7.27 -12.76
CA ALA A 134 66.58 6.52 -12.50
C ALA A 134 67.69 6.85 -13.52
N SER A 135 67.35 7.06 -14.79
CA SER A 135 68.26 7.52 -15.83
C SER A 135 68.46 9.04 -15.82
N LYS A 136 69.04 9.58 -14.74
CA LYS A 136 69.59 10.96 -14.75
C LYS A 136 71.03 10.95 -15.28
N PRO A 137 71.29 11.31 -16.55
CA PRO A 137 72.64 11.74 -16.92
C PRO A 137 72.95 13.06 -16.19
N LEU A 138 74.19 13.22 -15.73
CA LEU A 138 74.69 14.53 -15.31
C LEU A 138 74.72 15.45 -16.55
N VAL A 139 73.73 16.35 -16.68
CA VAL A 139 73.74 17.37 -17.74
C VAL A 139 74.77 18.43 -17.37
N ARG A 140 76.02 18.19 -17.79
CA ARG A 140 77.11 19.17 -17.77
C ARG A 140 77.53 19.50 -19.20
N SER A 141 76.76 20.35 -19.87
CA SER A 141 77.25 21.09 -21.03
C SER A 141 76.48 22.40 -21.19
N VAL A 142 77.13 23.51 -20.83
CA VAL A 142 76.71 24.84 -21.24
C VAL A 142 77.41 25.12 -22.56
N VAL A 143 76.70 24.97 -23.68
CA VAL A 143 77.19 25.38 -24.99
C VAL A 143 76.76 26.83 -25.23
N PRO A 144 77.68 27.76 -25.56
CA PRO A 144 77.30 29.13 -25.87
C PRO A 144 76.46 29.19 -27.16
N CYS A 145 75.31 29.87 -27.10
CA CYS A 145 74.53 30.14 -28.31
C CYS A 145 75.28 31.12 -29.22
N PRO A 146 75.35 30.88 -30.55
CA PRO A 146 75.86 31.87 -31.48
C PRO A 146 74.88 33.05 -31.55
N VAL A 147 75.39 34.27 -31.35
CA VAL A 147 74.60 35.50 -31.47
C VAL A 147 74.29 35.73 -32.94
N SER A 148 73.07 35.36 -33.36
CA SER A 148 72.60 35.61 -34.72
C SER A 148 71.70 36.84 -34.73
N SER A 149 72.21 37.94 -35.28
CA SER A 149 71.42 39.16 -35.55
C SER A 149 70.40 38.87 -36.65
N GLY A 150 69.17 38.51 -36.27
CA GLY A 150 68.18 37.98 -37.22
C GLY A 150 66.71 38.24 -36.86
N THR A 151 66.24 39.46 -37.14
CA THR A 151 64.84 39.83 -37.44
C THR A 151 63.75 39.73 -36.35
N SER A 152 62.88 40.75 -36.34
CA SER A 152 61.69 40.84 -35.47
C SER A 152 60.69 39.70 -35.64
N GLU A 153 60.69 39.01 -36.79
CA GLU A 153 59.76 37.94 -37.11
C GLU A 153 59.98 36.69 -36.27
N HIS A 154 61.23 36.27 -36.02
CA HIS A 154 61.49 35.03 -35.28
C HIS A 154 61.03 35.12 -33.80
N MET A 155 61.22 36.30 -33.19
CA MET A 155 60.67 36.63 -31.87
C MET A 155 59.13 36.63 -31.88
N ARG A 156 58.49 37.17 -32.92
CA ARG A 156 57.02 37.10 -33.09
C ARG A 156 56.54 35.66 -33.25
N THR A 157 57.24 34.81 -33.98
CA THR A 157 56.87 33.39 -34.16
C THR A 157 56.94 32.64 -32.83
N LEU A 158 58.02 32.80 -32.06
CA LEU A 158 58.15 32.19 -30.73
C LEU A 158 57.09 32.70 -29.74
N GLN A 159 56.80 34.00 -29.74
CA GLN A 159 55.73 34.58 -28.93
C GLN A 159 54.35 34.00 -29.31
N THR A 160 54.05 33.89 -30.61
CA THR A 160 52.81 33.29 -31.11
C THR A 160 52.66 31.84 -30.65
N LEU A 161 53.75 31.07 -30.69
CA LEU A 161 53.78 29.66 -30.27
C LEU A 161 53.59 29.51 -28.75
N LEU A 162 54.19 30.40 -27.96
CA LEU A 162 53.99 30.48 -26.51
C LEU A 162 52.54 30.84 -26.14
N ASP A 163 51.92 31.78 -26.84
CA ASP A 163 50.54 32.19 -26.58
C ASP A 163 49.53 31.11 -27.05
N GLN A 164 49.83 30.41 -28.15
CA GLN A 164 49.10 29.20 -28.55
C GLN A 164 49.20 28.09 -27.50
N GLN A 165 50.39 27.87 -26.91
CA GLN A 165 50.59 26.88 -25.85
C GLN A 165 49.80 27.24 -24.57
N LYS A 166 49.78 28.52 -24.17
CA LYS A 166 48.94 29.01 -23.06
C LYS A 166 47.45 28.80 -23.34
N SER A 167 47.00 29.08 -24.56
CA SER A 167 45.61 28.85 -24.99
C SER A 167 45.23 27.37 -24.88
N LEU A 168 46.08 26.47 -25.38
CA LEU A 168 45.88 25.02 -25.28
C LEU A 168 45.84 24.55 -23.82
N TYR A 169 46.72 25.07 -22.97
CA TYR A 169 46.72 24.75 -21.54
C TYR A 169 45.44 25.23 -20.84
N ALA A 170 44.96 26.44 -21.12
CA ALA A 170 43.69 26.96 -20.58
C ALA A 170 42.48 26.11 -21.02
N ILE A 171 42.43 25.71 -22.30
CA ILE A 171 41.39 24.80 -22.82
C ILE A 171 41.46 23.43 -22.15
N LEU A 172 42.65 22.87 -21.95
CA LEU A 172 42.85 21.59 -21.25
C LEU A 172 42.41 21.67 -19.78
N GLN A 173 42.77 22.75 -19.08
CA GLN A 173 42.39 23.00 -17.69
C GLN A 173 40.87 23.18 -17.53
N ALA A 174 40.22 23.88 -18.47
CA ALA A 174 38.77 24.05 -18.49
C ALA A 174 38.06 22.71 -18.72
N ASN A 175 38.48 21.93 -19.72
CA ASN A 175 37.94 20.59 -19.99
C ASN A 175 38.12 19.64 -18.79
N PHE A 176 39.28 19.66 -18.14
CA PHE A 176 39.53 18.83 -16.97
C PHE A 176 38.63 19.24 -15.79
N SER A 177 38.53 20.54 -15.49
CA SER A 177 37.66 21.06 -14.44
C SER A 177 36.18 20.72 -14.69
N GLN A 178 35.71 20.89 -15.92
CA GLN A 178 34.34 20.52 -16.33
C GLN A 178 34.10 19.01 -16.20
N THR A 179 35.06 18.18 -16.61
CA THR A 179 34.97 16.73 -16.50
C THR A 179 34.89 16.29 -15.03
N VAL A 180 35.72 16.87 -14.15
CA VAL A 180 35.70 16.59 -12.71
C VAL A 180 34.37 17.04 -12.07
N GLN A 181 33.81 18.18 -12.46
CA GLN A 181 32.49 18.62 -11.98
C GLN A 181 31.38 17.67 -12.45
N ASN A 182 31.36 17.28 -13.72
CA ASN A 182 30.39 16.32 -14.25
C ASN A 182 30.48 14.96 -13.55
N LEU A 183 31.69 14.45 -13.31
CA LEU A 183 31.89 13.19 -12.59
C LEU A 183 31.43 13.26 -11.13
N ARG A 184 31.63 14.38 -10.44
CA ARG A 184 31.09 14.62 -9.09
C ARG A 184 29.57 14.61 -9.09
N PHE A 185 28.94 15.39 -9.98
CA PHE A 185 27.49 15.42 -10.12
C PHE A 185 26.89 14.03 -10.39
N ASN A 186 27.50 13.27 -11.30
CA ASN A 186 27.08 11.89 -11.61
C ASN A 186 27.23 10.96 -10.41
N LEU A 187 28.31 11.10 -9.62
CA LEU A 187 28.53 10.34 -8.40
C LEU A 187 27.50 10.69 -7.31
N ASP A 188 27.21 11.96 -7.09
CA ASP A 188 26.20 12.42 -6.13
C ASP A 188 24.79 11.94 -6.53
N SER A 189 24.46 11.96 -7.83
CA SER A 189 23.22 11.39 -8.34
C SER A 189 23.16 9.87 -8.13
N ALA A 190 24.23 9.14 -8.43
CA ALA A 190 24.29 7.69 -8.25
C ALA A 190 24.18 7.28 -6.77
N ILE A 191 24.77 8.04 -5.84
CA ILE A 191 24.61 7.83 -4.40
C ILE A 191 23.16 8.07 -3.99
N LYS A 192 22.53 9.15 -4.47
CA LYS A 192 21.12 9.47 -4.19
C LYS A 192 20.18 8.37 -4.69
N ASP A 193 20.40 7.87 -5.90
CA ASP A 193 19.60 6.79 -6.49
C ASP A 193 19.84 5.46 -5.78
N LYS A 194 21.08 5.13 -5.41
CA LYS A 194 21.39 3.98 -4.56
C LYS A 194 20.60 4.05 -3.25
N ASN A 195 20.68 5.17 -2.53
CA ASN A 195 19.98 5.35 -1.25
C ASN A 195 18.46 5.21 -1.41
N LYS A 196 17.88 5.75 -2.50
CA LYS A 196 16.46 5.59 -2.84
C LYS A 196 16.09 4.12 -3.07
N HIS A 197 16.91 3.36 -3.79
CA HIS A 197 16.69 1.93 -4.00
C HIS A 197 16.85 1.10 -2.72
N GLU A 198 17.81 1.46 -1.87
CA GLU A 198 18.05 0.82 -0.57
C GLU A 198 16.86 1.02 0.37
N MET A 199 16.31 2.24 0.47
CA MET A 199 15.09 2.51 1.23
C MET A 199 13.86 1.77 0.67
N ALA A 200 13.72 1.70 -0.67
CA ALA A 200 12.63 0.95 -1.29
C ALA A 200 12.73 -0.57 -1.03
N MET A 201 13.95 -1.12 -1.04
CA MET A 201 14.20 -2.53 -0.74
C MET A 201 13.88 -2.87 0.72
N LEU A 202 14.30 -2.02 1.67
CA LEU A 202 13.95 -2.16 3.09
C LEU A 202 12.43 -2.13 3.30
N LYS A 203 11.73 -1.16 2.69
CA LYS A 203 10.27 -1.05 2.75
C LYS A 203 9.58 -2.30 2.19
N LEU A 204 9.97 -2.77 1.00
CA LEU A 204 9.40 -3.98 0.38
C LEU A 204 9.66 -5.24 1.22
N LYS A 205 10.83 -5.34 1.86
CA LYS A 205 11.14 -6.44 2.78
C LYS A 205 10.20 -6.43 3.99
N GLN A 206 9.97 -5.25 4.56
CA GLN A 206 9.07 -5.08 5.70
C GLN A 206 7.60 -5.36 5.33
N GLU A 207 7.11 -4.84 4.21
CA GLU A 207 5.77 -5.14 3.69
C GLU A 207 5.58 -6.65 3.45
N LYS A 208 6.61 -7.34 2.93
CA LYS A 208 6.58 -8.81 2.77
C LYS A 208 6.48 -9.53 4.12
N GLU A 209 7.25 -9.11 5.12
CA GLU A 209 7.22 -9.70 6.47
C GLU A 209 5.85 -9.48 7.13
N ASP A 210 5.28 -8.28 7.02
CA ASP A 210 3.93 -7.95 7.50
C ASP A 210 2.85 -8.82 6.81
N LEU A 211 2.81 -8.88 5.47
CA LEU A 211 1.84 -9.70 4.74
C LEU A 211 1.96 -11.19 5.06
N THR A 212 3.19 -11.69 5.26
CA THR A 212 3.43 -13.09 5.63
C THR A 212 2.88 -13.37 7.04
N SER A 213 3.09 -12.46 7.99
CA SER A 213 2.56 -12.57 9.35
C SER A 213 1.03 -12.43 9.39
N GLU A 214 0.45 -11.57 8.56
CA GLU A 214 -1.01 -11.39 8.46
C GLU A 214 -1.67 -12.67 7.94
N LEU A 215 -1.09 -13.27 6.89
CA LEU A 215 -1.61 -14.49 6.28
C LEU A 215 -1.55 -15.69 7.24
N GLU A 216 -0.44 -15.90 7.94
CA GLU A 216 -0.35 -17.00 8.93
C GLU A 216 -1.29 -16.76 10.13
N LEU A 217 -1.44 -15.53 10.61
CA LEU A 217 -2.36 -15.19 11.69
C LEU A 217 -3.83 -15.37 11.27
N TYR A 218 -4.19 -14.94 10.05
CA TYR A 218 -5.51 -15.17 9.45
C TYR A 218 -5.80 -16.67 9.29
N LYS A 219 -4.85 -17.42 8.71
CA LYS A 219 -4.94 -18.86 8.52
C LYS A 219 -5.14 -19.59 9.85
N LYS A 220 -4.39 -19.22 10.89
CA LYS A 220 -4.57 -19.77 12.25
C LYS A 220 -5.97 -19.51 12.77
N LYS A 221 -6.38 -18.24 12.89
CA LYS A 221 -7.68 -17.89 13.48
C LYS A 221 -8.86 -18.44 12.68
N CYS A 222 -8.76 -18.48 11.34
CA CYS A 222 -9.83 -18.97 10.48
C CYS A 222 -9.90 -20.52 10.38
N LYS A 223 -8.78 -21.24 10.44
CA LYS A 223 -8.77 -22.72 10.35
C LYS A 223 -8.78 -23.44 11.70
N GLU A 224 -8.21 -22.84 12.73
CA GLU A 224 -8.13 -23.46 14.07
C GLU A 224 -9.24 -22.92 14.97
N ASP A 225 -9.29 -21.61 15.19
CA ASP A 225 -10.15 -21.04 16.22
C ASP A 225 -11.63 -20.97 15.78
N PHE A 226 -11.90 -20.53 14.54
CA PHE A 226 -13.26 -20.47 14.02
C PHE A 226 -13.87 -21.87 13.79
N VAL A 227 -13.12 -22.82 13.22
CA VAL A 227 -13.61 -24.20 13.01
C VAL A 227 -13.93 -24.88 14.34
N LYS A 228 -13.08 -24.74 15.37
CA LYS A 228 -13.40 -25.20 16.73
C LYS A 228 -14.65 -24.53 17.30
N SER A 229 -14.87 -23.25 17.00
CA SER A 229 -16.08 -22.54 17.44
C SER A 229 -17.36 -23.05 16.76
N LEU A 230 -17.25 -23.66 15.56
CA LEU A 230 -18.36 -24.28 14.84
C LEU A 230 -18.60 -25.75 15.23
N GLN A 231 -17.69 -26.39 15.96
CA GLN A 231 -17.77 -27.81 16.37
C GLN A 231 -19.14 -28.15 16.98
N GLY A 232 -19.66 -27.30 17.87
CA GLY A 232 -20.96 -27.52 18.53
C GLY A 232 -22.16 -27.54 17.58
N ILE A 233 -22.09 -26.90 16.41
CA ILE A 233 -23.14 -26.99 15.38
C ILE A 233 -23.09 -28.39 14.73
N GLN A 234 -21.89 -28.89 14.44
CA GLN A 234 -21.68 -30.22 13.89
C GLN A 234 -22.14 -31.30 14.88
N ASP A 235 -21.84 -31.14 16.18
CA ASP A 235 -22.28 -32.06 17.24
C ASP A 235 -23.81 -32.11 17.34
N VAL A 236 -24.48 -30.95 17.38
CA VAL A 236 -25.96 -30.87 17.43
C VAL A 236 -26.61 -31.45 16.17
N THR A 237 -26.06 -31.16 14.98
CA THR A 237 -26.57 -31.68 13.71
C THR A 237 -26.44 -33.21 13.66
N THR A 238 -25.29 -33.75 14.09
CA THR A 238 -25.04 -35.19 14.13
C THR A 238 -25.98 -35.89 15.12
N ALA A 239 -26.15 -35.33 16.32
CA ALA A 239 -27.09 -35.85 17.31
C ALA A 239 -28.55 -35.81 16.84
N PHE A 240 -28.95 -34.77 16.08
CA PHE A 240 -30.29 -34.63 15.53
C PHE A 240 -30.57 -35.63 14.40
N LEU A 241 -29.65 -35.78 13.43
CA LEU A 241 -29.74 -36.77 12.36
C LEU A 241 -29.81 -38.19 12.93
N THR A 242 -28.92 -38.52 13.87
CA THR A 242 -28.94 -39.80 14.60
C THR A 242 -30.31 -40.05 15.26
N LYS A 243 -30.99 -39.00 15.74
CA LYS A 243 -32.33 -39.13 16.34
C LYS A 243 -33.43 -39.36 15.30
N ILE A 244 -33.30 -38.80 14.10
CA ILE A 244 -34.20 -39.02 12.97
C ILE A 244 -34.05 -40.46 12.44
N ASP A 245 -32.83 -40.93 12.25
CA ASP A 245 -32.57 -42.29 11.75
C ASP A 245 -33.12 -43.34 12.74
N ASN A 246 -33.03 -43.07 14.05
CA ASN A 246 -33.61 -43.93 15.09
C ASN A 246 -35.13 -43.73 15.32
N LEU A 247 -35.78 -42.74 14.69
CA LEU A 247 -37.24 -42.54 14.80
C LEU A 247 -38.03 -43.50 13.90
N PHE A 248 -37.40 -44.04 12.84
CA PHE A 248 -37.99 -45.01 11.92
C PHE A 248 -37.12 -46.27 11.82
N PRO A 249 -37.20 -47.20 12.78
CA PRO A 249 -36.51 -48.48 12.64
C PRO A 249 -37.03 -49.23 11.40
N ASP A 250 -36.11 -49.83 10.63
CA ASP A 250 -36.36 -50.55 9.36
C ASP A 250 -37.41 -51.68 9.44
N THR A 251 -37.86 -52.03 10.65
CA THR A 251 -38.87 -53.03 10.93
C THR A 251 -40.31 -52.59 10.59
N PHE A 252 -40.59 -51.28 10.45
CA PHE A 252 -41.93 -50.78 10.08
C PHE A 252 -42.11 -50.57 8.58
N THR A 253 -42.07 -51.66 7.82
CA THR A 253 -42.57 -51.69 6.44
C THR A 253 -44.10 -51.53 6.43
N PHE A 254 -44.57 -50.28 6.34
CA PHE A 254 -45.99 -49.99 6.11
C PHE A 254 -46.44 -50.61 4.78
N HIS A 255 -47.19 -51.72 4.85
CA HIS A 255 -47.89 -52.29 3.71
C HIS A 255 -49.04 -51.38 3.26
N LEU A 256 -48.69 -50.35 2.47
CA LEU A 256 -49.60 -49.41 1.81
C LEU A 256 -50.44 -50.14 0.75
N THR A 257 -51.52 -50.80 1.20
CA THR A 257 -52.43 -51.58 0.34
C THR A 257 -53.53 -50.75 -0.31
N CYS A 258 -53.66 -49.46 0.05
CA CYS A 258 -54.68 -48.54 -0.46
C CYS A 258 -54.05 -47.38 -1.25
N SER A 259 -54.48 -47.16 -2.50
CA SER A 259 -53.92 -46.12 -3.38
C SER A 259 -54.04 -44.71 -2.80
N LYS A 260 -55.11 -44.40 -2.07
CA LYS A 260 -55.27 -43.12 -1.37
C LYS A 260 -54.24 -42.92 -0.25
N GLN A 261 -53.83 -43.99 0.44
CA GLN A 261 -52.77 -43.91 1.45
C GLN A 261 -51.41 -43.72 0.76
N GLN A 262 -51.17 -44.37 -0.37
CA GLN A 262 -49.95 -44.17 -1.16
C GLN A 262 -49.83 -42.73 -1.69
N GLU A 263 -50.93 -42.14 -2.18
CA GLU A 263 -50.96 -40.73 -2.63
C GLU A 263 -50.76 -39.74 -1.47
N GLN A 264 -51.37 -40.00 -0.31
CA GLN A 264 -51.13 -39.23 0.93
C GLN A 264 -49.66 -39.33 1.37
N MET A 265 -49.07 -40.53 1.35
CA MET A 265 -47.68 -40.76 1.70
C MET A 265 -46.73 -40.03 0.74
N GLN A 266 -46.99 -40.06 -0.57
CA GLN A 266 -46.22 -39.30 -1.56
C GLN A 266 -46.34 -37.78 -1.36
N LYS A 267 -47.53 -37.27 -1.00
CA LYS A 267 -47.71 -35.84 -0.64
C LYS A 267 -46.97 -35.45 0.62
N ILE A 268 -46.99 -36.28 1.66
CA ILE A 268 -46.20 -36.07 2.89
C ILE A 268 -44.71 -36.08 2.55
N HIS A 269 -44.23 -37.08 1.80
CA HIS A 269 -42.84 -37.18 1.39
C HIS A 269 -42.40 -35.94 0.59
N ALA A 270 -43.16 -35.54 -0.44
CA ALA A 270 -42.84 -34.36 -1.24
C ALA A 270 -42.83 -33.06 -0.41
N ASN A 271 -43.78 -32.89 0.52
CA ASN A 271 -43.83 -31.74 1.42
C ASN A 271 -42.64 -31.74 2.41
N CYS A 272 -42.28 -32.89 2.98
CA CYS A 272 -41.12 -33.03 3.85
C CYS A 272 -39.79 -32.78 3.09
N THR A 273 -39.63 -33.29 1.87
CA THR A 273 -38.46 -33.01 1.03
C THR A 273 -38.36 -31.53 0.66
N ASN A 274 -39.48 -30.88 0.30
CA ASN A 274 -39.50 -29.46 -0.01
C ASN A 274 -39.22 -28.59 1.22
N LEU A 275 -39.78 -28.93 2.38
CA LEU A 275 -39.48 -28.25 3.64
C LEU A 275 -38.01 -28.41 4.04
N SER A 276 -37.46 -29.62 3.92
CA SER A 276 -36.03 -29.89 4.16
C SER A 276 -35.14 -29.01 3.29
N ARG A 277 -35.42 -28.92 1.99
CA ARG A 277 -34.68 -28.02 1.07
C ARG A 277 -34.82 -26.55 1.43
N GLN A 278 -36.01 -26.07 1.74
CA GLN A 278 -36.20 -24.66 2.15
C GLN A 278 -35.45 -24.33 3.43
N VAL A 279 -35.39 -25.27 4.39
CA VAL A 279 -34.60 -25.14 5.62
C VAL A 279 -33.11 -25.13 5.29
N GLU A 280 -32.63 -26.07 4.47
CA GLU A 280 -31.24 -26.16 4.00
C GLU A 280 -30.80 -24.87 3.27
N ASP A 281 -31.59 -24.39 2.30
CA ASP A 281 -31.33 -23.15 1.55
C ASP A 281 -31.23 -21.92 2.48
N LYS A 282 -32.12 -21.81 3.47
CA LYS A 282 -32.10 -20.72 4.46
C LYS A 282 -30.90 -20.82 5.39
N PHE A 283 -30.57 -22.01 5.89
CA PHE A 283 -29.38 -22.22 6.71
C PHE A 283 -28.10 -21.95 5.93
N GLN A 284 -27.99 -22.43 4.68
CA GLN A 284 -26.82 -22.19 3.84
C GLN A 284 -26.66 -20.70 3.52
N SER A 285 -27.75 -19.98 3.21
CA SER A 285 -27.70 -18.53 3.02
C SER A 285 -27.25 -17.78 4.29
N TYR A 286 -27.66 -18.24 5.47
CA TYR A 286 -27.24 -17.65 6.74
C TYR A 286 -25.76 -17.96 7.05
N LEU A 287 -25.34 -19.22 6.88
CA LEU A 287 -23.95 -19.66 7.05
C LEU A 287 -23.00 -18.93 6.11
N ASN A 288 -23.39 -18.71 4.85
CA ASN A 288 -22.61 -17.90 3.91
C ASN A 288 -22.45 -16.46 4.42
N SER A 289 -23.55 -15.79 4.82
CA SER A 289 -23.47 -14.42 5.34
C SER A 289 -22.66 -14.28 6.63
N VAL A 290 -22.73 -15.28 7.53
CA VAL A 290 -21.87 -15.33 8.73
C VAL A 290 -20.42 -15.59 8.35
N GLY A 291 -20.15 -16.52 7.42
CA GLY A 291 -18.82 -16.82 6.90
C GLY A 291 -18.13 -15.60 6.28
N ASP A 292 -18.83 -14.86 5.43
CA ASP A 292 -18.32 -13.63 4.80
C ASP A 292 -17.96 -12.55 5.84
N LYS A 293 -18.85 -12.35 6.84
CA LYS A 293 -18.63 -11.40 7.94
C LYS A 293 -17.45 -11.80 8.80
N VAL A 294 -17.35 -13.08 9.18
CA VAL A 294 -16.25 -13.61 9.99
C VAL A 294 -14.94 -13.52 9.20
N SER A 295 -14.91 -13.93 7.93
CA SER A 295 -13.73 -13.82 7.07
C SER A 295 -13.24 -12.37 6.95
N THR A 296 -14.16 -11.43 6.71
CA THR A 296 -13.84 -9.99 6.61
C THR A 296 -13.28 -9.44 7.93
N LEU A 297 -13.98 -9.69 9.04
CA LEU A 297 -13.57 -9.24 10.38
C LEU A 297 -12.25 -9.90 10.80
N GLN A 298 -12.03 -11.15 10.40
CA GLN A 298 -10.82 -11.89 10.73
C GLN A 298 -9.61 -11.39 9.93
N GLY A 299 -9.78 -11.05 8.65
CA GLY A 299 -8.74 -10.38 7.86
C GLY A 299 -8.36 -9.03 8.47
N GLN A 300 -9.35 -8.17 8.77
CA GLN A 300 -9.11 -6.89 9.43
C GLN A 300 -8.43 -7.04 10.80
N SER A 301 -8.87 -7.99 11.62
CA SER A 301 -8.25 -8.29 12.93
C SER A 301 -6.79 -8.72 12.79
N SER A 302 -6.48 -9.60 11.83
CA SER A 302 -5.10 -10.05 11.60
C SER A 302 -4.20 -8.92 11.14
N ARG A 303 -4.66 -8.09 10.18
CA ARG A 303 -3.93 -6.92 9.70
C ARG A 303 -3.61 -5.94 10.82
N LEU A 304 -4.63 -5.55 11.60
CA LEU A 304 -4.47 -4.62 12.71
C LEU A 304 -3.56 -5.15 13.81
N GLU A 305 -3.59 -6.46 14.09
CA GLU A 305 -2.71 -7.08 15.10
C GLU A 305 -1.23 -7.08 14.65
N VAL A 306 -0.95 -7.33 13.37
CA VAL A 306 0.40 -7.24 12.80
C VAL A 306 0.89 -5.79 12.78
N GLU A 307 0.07 -4.86 12.29
CA GLU A 307 0.41 -3.44 12.24
C GLU A 307 0.67 -2.87 13.65
N ASN A 308 -0.13 -3.22 14.65
CA ASN A 308 0.06 -2.79 16.03
C ASN A 308 1.35 -3.36 16.64
N LYS A 309 1.68 -4.65 16.41
CA LYS A 309 2.96 -5.24 16.82
C LYS A 309 4.15 -4.53 16.19
N ARG A 310 4.08 -4.23 14.88
CA ARG A 310 5.13 -3.50 14.15
C ARG A 310 5.32 -2.09 14.72
N LEU A 311 4.25 -1.30 14.81
CA LEU A 311 4.28 0.08 15.31
C LEU A 311 4.78 0.14 16.77
N THR A 312 4.39 -0.83 17.60
CA THR A 312 4.88 -0.93 18.98
C THR A 312 6.39 -1.21 19.01
N SER A 313 6.89 -2.13 18.18
CA SER A 313 8.33 -2.43 18.08
C SER A 313 9.15 -1.25 17.53
N GLU A 314 8.64 -0.55 16.51
CA GLU A 314 9.26 0.66 15.96
C GLU A 314 9.30 1.80 16.98
N SER A 315 8.19 2.03 17.70
CA SER A 315 8.11 3.02 18.77
C SER A 315 9.13 2.74 19.88
N GLN A 316 9.25 1.47 20.30
CA GLN A 316 10.22 1.04 21.31
C GLN A 316 11.67 1.19 20.83
N LYS A 317 11.99 0.82 19.58
CA LYS A 317 13.32 1.04 19.00
C LYS A 317 13.65 2.52 18.89
N CYS A 318 12.67 3.35 18.50
CA CYS A 318 12.81 4.80 18.38
C CYS A 318 13.00 5.50 19.73
N SER A 319 12.37 5.02 20.80
CA SER A 319 12.58 5.56 22.16
C SER A 319 13.93 5.13 22.73
N GLN A 320 14.33 3.87 22.52
CA GLN A 320 15.66 3.37 22.92
C GLN A 320 16.79 4.08 22.18
N GLY A 321 16.70 4.23 20.86
CA GLY A 321 17.68 4.97 20.05
C GLY A 321 17.82 6.41 20.52
N ARG A 322 16.71 7.14 20.71
CA ARG A 322 16.74 8.52 21.25
C ARG A 322 17.37 8.62 22.64
N ALA A 323 17.19 7.63 23.51
CA ALA A 323 17.85 7.59 24.81
C ALA A 323 19.37 7.39 24.68
N GLN A 324 19.80 6.49 23.79
CA GLN A 324 21.22 6.23 23.51
C GLN A 324 21.90 7.44 22.85
N ASP A 325 21.26 8.07 21.87
CA ASP A 325 21.77 9.27 21.20
C ASP A 325 21.91 10.44 22.18
N ALA A 326 20.93 10.61 23.08
CA ALA A 326 21.00 11.62 24.14
C ALA A 326 22.15 11.34 25.12
N GLU A 327 22.36 10.08 25.51
CA GLU A 327 23.47 9.67 26.40
C GLU A 327 24.86 9.84 25.73
N GLN A 328 24.98 9.56 24.43
CA GLN A 328 26.21 9.82 23.68
C GLN A 328 26.45 11.33 23.54
N CYS A 329 25.41 12.11 23.25
CA CYS A 329 25.52 13.55 23.10
C CYS A 329 25.93 14.24 24.41
N THR A 330 25.39 13.81 25.57
CA THR A 330 25.83 14.35 26.87
C THR A 330 27.28 13.97 27.21
N LYS A 331 27.73 12.75 26.89
CA LYS A 331 29.14 12.35 27.06
C LYS A 331 30.07 13.21 26.21
N LEU A 332 29.78 13.38 24.91
CA LEU A 332 30.57 14.22 24.00
C LEU A 332 30.59 15.69 24.45
N LEU A 333 29.47 16.22 24.94
CA LEU A 333 29.41 17.57 25.49
C LEU A 333 30.31 17.70 26.74
N GLN A 334 30.28 16.72 27.63
CA GLN A 334 31.08 16.70 28.86
C GLN A 334 32.59 16.56 28.56
N GLU A 335 32.97 15.74 27.58
CA GLU A 335 34.34 15.64 27.09
C GLU A 335 34.82 16.95 26.48
N ALA A 336 34.00 17.60 25.63
CA ALA A 336 34.32 18.90 25.04
C ALA A 336 34.49 19.99 26.11
N GLN A 337 33.63 20.01 27.14
CA GLN A 337 33.76 20.91 28.29
C GLN A 337 35.06 20.65 29.07
N GLN A 338 35.39 19.39 29.39
CA GLN A 338 36.64 19.07 30.08
C GLN A 338 37.89 19.46 29.28
N VAL A 339 37.87 19.31 27.95
CA VAL A 339 38.96 19.78 27.07
C VAL A 339 39.08 21.30 27.11
N GLN A 340 37.96 22.01 27.04
CA GLN A 340 37.94 23.47 27.14
C GLN A 340 38.45 23.96 28.50
N ASP A 341 37.98 23.39 29.61
CA ASP A 341 38.42 23.74 30.96
C ASP A 341 39.92 23.50 31.16
N ARG A 342 40.44 22.35 30.69
CA ARG A 342 41.89 22.03 30.73
C ARG A 342 42.76 23.05 29.98
N LEU A 343 42.25 23.62 28.89
CA LEU A 343 42.99 24.63 28.10
C LEU A 343 42.84 26.04 28.69
N VAL A 344 41.63 26.39 29.16
CA VAL A 344 41.29 27.74 29.61
C VAL A 344 41.75 28.02 31.04
N GLU A 345 41.59 27.08 31.99
CA GLU A 345 42.03 27.27 33.39
C GLU A 345 43.49 27.73 33.54
N PRO A 346 44.51 27.08 32.93
CA PRO A 346 45.90 27.48 33.13
C PRO A 346 46.19 28.85 32.52
N LEU A 347 45.57 29.20 31.38
CA LEU A 347 45.65 30.52 30.77
C LEU A 347 45.07 31.60 31.71
N LEU A 348 43.91 31.33 32.31
CA LEU A 348 43.22 32.25 33.23
C LEU A 348 43.98 32.41 34.55
N LYS A 349 44.61 31.35 35.06
CA LYS A 349 45.50 31.38 36.24
C LYS A 349 46.75 32.21 35.93
N SER A 350 47.42 31.96 34.80
CA SER A 350 48.59 32.72 34.35
C SER A 350 48.28 34.21 34.14
N GLN A 351 47.17 34.53 33.48
CA GLN A 351 46.72 35.92 33.26
C GLN A 351 46.52 36.67 34.59
N LYS A 352 45.86 36.05 35.58
CA LYS A 352 45.67 36.64 36.91
C LYS A 352 47.01 36.90 37.62
N GLN A 353 47.95 35.97 37.49
CA GLN A 353 49.28 36.06 38.10
C GLN A 353 50.11 37.20 37.48
N LEU A 354 50.09 37.33 36.15
CA LEU A 354 50.73 38.43 35.41
C LEU A 354 50.11 39.80 35.72
N LEU A 355 48.78 39.87 35.95
CA LEU A 355 48.13 41.11 36.39
C LEU A 355 48.57 41.54 37.79
N LEU A 356 48.70 40.58 38.72
CA LEU A 356 49.18 40.84 40.08
C LEU A 356 50.64 41.31 40.07
N GLU A 357 51.49 40.65 39.28
CA GLU A 357 52.91 41.00 39.11
C GLU A 357 53.06 42.40 38.50
N LYS A 358 52.30 42.72 37.44
CA LYS A 358 52.24 44.07 36.87
C LYS A 358 51.86 45.11 37.92
N GLN A 359 50.88 44.83 38.77
CA GLN A 359 50.42 45.76 39.81
C GLN A 359 51.50 45.97 40.89
N MET A 360 52.22 44.91 41.27
CA MET A 360 53.37 44.97 42.19
C MET A 360 54.53 45.78 41.60
N LEU A 361 54.85 45.60 40.31
CA LEU A 361 55.87 46.36 39.60
C LEU A 361 55.50 47.84 39.43
N GLN A 362 54.21 48.16 39.20
CA GLN A 362 53.75 49.55 39.20
C GLN A 362 53.83 50.19 40.60
N ALA A 363 53.62 49.43 41.67
CA ALA A 363 53.75 49.91 43.04
C ALA A 363 55.21 50.09 43.50
N SER A 364 56.17 49.33 42.94
CA SER A 364 57.60 49.52 43.23
C SER A 364 58.25 50.64 42.41
N CYS A 365 57.66 51.02 41.28
CA CYS A 365 58.11 52.14 40.45
C CYS A 365 57.57 53.51 40.90
N PHE A 366 57.83 53.91 42.15
CA PHE A 366 57.73 55.33 42.53
C PHE A 366 58.91 56.14 41.97
N PRO A 367 58.71 57.37 41.46
CA PRO A 367 59.82 58.20 40.97
C PRO A 367 60.77 58.63 42.09
N LYS A 368 62.09 58.64 41.80
CA LYS A 368 63.07 59.32 42.66
C LYS A 368 62.71 60.81 42.80
N PRO A 369 62.94 61.43 43.98
CA PRO A 369 62.69 62.85 44.16
C PRO A 369 63.59 63.70 43.23
N PRO A 370 63.07 64.79 42.64
CA PRO A 370 63.86 65.64 41.76
C PRO A 370 64.88 66.47 42.55
N MET A 371 66.14 66.45 42.11
CA MET A 371 67.14 67.45 42.52
C MET A 371 66.87 68.80 41.82
N PRO A 372 67.22 69.93 42.44
CA PRO A 372 66.62 71.22 42.12
C PRO A 372 67.17 71.85 40.83
N LYS A 373 66.31 72.62 40.16
CA LYS A 373 66.69 73.68 39.21
C LYS A 373 65.94 74.97 39.56
N PRO A 374 66.52 76.15 39.26
CA PRO A 374 66.11 77.40 39.89
C PRO A 374 64.96 78.12 39.16
N ASN A 375 64.16 78.83 39.96
CA ASN A 375 63.30 80.00 39.70
C ASN A 375 62.85 80.31 38.25
N GLY A 376 61.53 80.40 38.04
CA GLY A 376 60.98 81.17 36.90
C GLY A 376 59.52 80.94 36.54
N LEU A 377 58.62 81.69 37.19
CA LEU A 377 57.24 82.06 36.80
C LEU A 377 56.16 80.99 36.50
N GLU A 378 54.96 81.27 37.02
CA GLU A 378 53.68 80.62 36.69
C GLU A 378 53.16 81.02 35.31
N MET A 379 52.34 80.16 34.67
CA MET A 379 51.08 80.64 34.07
C MET A 379 49.99 79.56 33.89
N MET A 380 48.91 79.78 34.63
CA MET A 380 47.48 79.41 34.49
C MET A 380 46.89 78.59 33.30
N LEU A 381 45.98 77.67 33.69
CA LEU A 381 44.63 77.39 33.13
C LEU A 381 44.50 76.57 31.80
N PRO A 382 43.30 76.08 31.39
CA PRO A 382 42.58 74.99 32.09
C PRO A 382 41.83 73.96 31.19
N GLY A 383 41.52 72.79 31.77
CA GLY A 383 40.25 72.05 31.58
C GLY A 383 39.99 71.27 30.27
N TYR A 384 39.34 70.11 30.40
CA TYR A 384 38.06 69.80 29.73
C TYR A 384 37.43 68.52 30.32
N THR A 385 36.10 68.45 30.32
CA THR A 385 35.28 67.37 30.91
C THR A 385 34.61 66.51 29.83
N GLY A 386 34.42 65.21 30.06
CA GLY A 386 33.63 64.36 29.14
C GLY A 386 33.74 62.85 29.39
N PRO A 387 32.70 62.05 29.05
CA PRO A 387 31.98 61.37 30.13
C PRO A 387 31.83 59.85 30.01
N ASN A 388 31.30 59.26 31.09
CA ASN A 388 30.89 57.85 31.22
C ASN A 388 29.94 57.36 30.12
N ARG A 389 30.01 56.07 29.80
CA ARG A 389 28.84 55.32 29.31
C ARG A 389 28.86 53.86 29.78
N ALA A 390 27.83 53.48 30.53
CA ALA A 390 27.53 52.08 30.85
C ALA A 390 26.73 51.43 29.71
N GLY A 391 26.81 50.10 29.59
CA GLY A 391 26.03 49.33 28.62
C GLY A 391 25.99 47.85 28.96
N SER A 392 24.80 47.29 29.15
CA SER A 392 24.53 45.91 29.54
C SER A 392 23.77 45.15 28.45
N SER A 393 24.10 43.87 28.24
CA SER A 393 23.20 42.79 27.76
C SER A 393 23.94 41.45 27.72
N GLN A 394 23.50 40.45 28.48
CA GLN A 394 22.50 39.42 28.15
C GLN A 394 23.08 38.19 27.43
N ALA A 395 22.83 37.02 28.00
CA ALA A 395 23.18 35.71 27.48
C ALA A 395 21.97 35.03 26.79
N PRO A 396 22.18 34.16 25.79
CA PRO A 396 21.10 33.47 25.10
C PRO A 396 20.63 32.21 25.84
N LYS A 397 19.31 31.96 25.84
CA LYS A 397 18.73 30.62 26.09
C LYS A 397 18.65 29.85 24.77
N ALA A 398 19.13 28.61 24.77
CA ALA A 398 18.82 27.64 23.71
C ALA A 398 17.50 26.91 24.01
N ARG A 399 16.86 26.38 22.96
CA ARG A 399 15.71 25.48 23.00
C ARG A 399 15.87 24.42 21.91
#